data_AF-A0A6I8LJ98-F1
#
_entry.id   AF-A0A6I8LJ98-F1
#
_cell.length_a   1.000
_cell.length_b   1.000
_cell.length_c   1.000
_cell.angle_alpha   90.00
_cell.angle_beta   90.00
_cell.angle_gamma   90.00
#
_symmetry.space_group_name_H-M   'P 1'
#
loop_
_entity.id
_entity.type
_entity.pdbx_description
1 polymer ?
#
loop_
_entity_poly.entity_id
_entity_poly.type
_entity_poly.pdbx_seq_one_letter_code
_entity_poly.pdbx_strand_id
1 'polypeptide(L)'
;MTQSLELPVQEFCLDWTLTGDDGGRVGVTLSGQVALLDNNRFYKIDGVVYVTEGDADIRAVGNPCLSVRRNGVEKTGRQWGWEMCSARKRLAALNTMEGYFVRTGYWAPADRAIQLSLCAEAGWSRRKSYSPTVTVRMVD
;
A
#
# COMPACT_ATOMS: atom_id res chain seq x y z
N MET A 1 32.99 3.49 5.77
CA MET A 1 31.69 2.86 5.44
C MET A 1 30.88 2.82 6.71
N THR A 2 29.98 3.76 6.91
CA THR A 2 29.07 3.77 8.05
C THR A 2 27.94 2.79 7.74
N GLN A 3 27.93 1.65 8.41
CA GLN A 3 26.75 0.77 8.46
C GLN A 3 25.62 1.60 9.07
N SER A 4 24.65 2.02 8.25
CA SER A 4 23.39 2.54 8.75
C SER A 4 22.70 1.38 9.49
N LEU A 5 22.62 1.50 10.81
CA LEU A 5 21.80 0.63 11.65
C LEU A 5 20.34 0.81 11.22
N GLU A 6 19.81 -0.15 10.45
CA GLU A 6 18.38 -0.20 10.11
C GLU A 6 17.59 -0.76 11.30
N LEU A 7 17.18 0.10 12.24
CA LEU A 7 16.18 -0.22 13.26
C LEU A 7 15.47 1.07 13.67
N PRO A 8 14.12 1.11 13.81
CA PRO A 8 13.16 0.00 13.76
C PRO A 8 12.64 -0.36 12.36
N VAL A 9 12.37 -1.67 12.16
CA VAL A 9 11.66 -2.24 11.01
C VAL A 9 10.33 -2.81 11.52
N GLN A 10 9.23 -2.52 10.83
CA GLN A 10 7.89 -2.96 11.17
C GLN A 10 7.20 -3.52 9.93
N GLU A 11 6.71 -4.74 10.03
CA GLU A 11 6.01 -5.43 8.94
C GLU A 11 4.54 -4.99 8.85
N PHE A 12 3.97 -5.11 7.67
CA PHE A 12 2.54 -4.91 7.44
C PHE A 12 2.00 -5.96 6.48
N CYS A 13 0.72 -6.30 6.67
CA CYS A 13 -0.06 -7.08 5.73
C CYS A 13 -1.50 -6.53 5.70
N LEU A 14 -2.07 -6.47 4.51
CA LEU A 14 -3.43 -6.01 4.25
C LEU A 14 -4.04 -6.87 3.15
N ASP A 15 -5.08 -7.62 3.51
CA ASP A 15 -5.89 -8.37 2.57
C ASP A 15 -7.13 -7.57 2.19
N TRP A 16 -7.48 -7.59 0.91
CA TRP A 16 -8.64 -6.89 0.39
C TRP A 16 -9.32 -7.69 -0.72
N THR A 17 -10.63 -7.89 -0.59
CA THR A 17 -11.44 -8.46 -1.67
C THR A 17 -12.08 -7.35 -2.49
N LEU A 18 -11.76 -7.32 -3.79
CA LEU A 18 -12.50 -6.57 -4.79
C LEU A 18 -13.77 -7.32 -5.18
N THR A 19 -14.89 -6.62 -5.23
CA THR A 19 -16.18 -7.16 -5.68
C THR A 19 -16.63 -6.45 -6.95
N GLY A 20 -16.97 -7.22 -7.98
CA GLY A 20 -17.57 -6.73 -9.22
C GLY A 20 -19.09 -6.71 -9.13
N ASP A 21 -19.73 -6.04 -10.10
CA ASP A 21 -21.19 -5.87 -10.12
C ASP A 21 -21.92 -7.21 -10.35
N ASP A 22 -21.32 -8.14 -11.11
CA ASP A 22 -21.88 -9.47 -11.40
C ASP A 22 -21.47 -10.55 -10.37
N GLY A 23 -21.05 -10.14 -9.17
CA GLY A 23 -20.69 -11.06 -8.08
C GLY A 23 -19.29 -11.67 -8.17
N GLY A 24 -18.50 -11.32 -9.19
CA GLY A 24 -17.09 -11.72 -9.28
C GLY A 24 -16.26 -11.15 -8.13
N ARG A 25 -15.29 -11.92 -7.63
CA ARG A 25 -14.47 -11.55 -6.47
C ARG A 25 -12.99 -11.82 -6.73
N VAL A 26 -12.14 -10.84 -6.42
CA VAL A 26 -10.68 -11.00 -6.52
C VAL A 26 -10.03 -10.61 -5.20
N GLY A 27 -9.28 -11.52 -4.61
CA GLY A 27 -8.45 -11.27 -3.44
C GLY A 27 -7.14 -10.61 -3.84
N VAL A 28 -6.77 -9.55 -3.12
CA VAL A 28 -5.54 -8.79 -3.33
C VAL A 28 -4.88 -8.57 -1.99
N THR A 29 -3.58 -8.87 -1.92
CA THR A 29 -2.79 -8.65 -0.70
C THR A 29 -1.72 -7.59 -0.96
N LEU A 30 -1.60 -6.67 -0.01
CA LEU A 30 -0.50 -5.74 0.14
C LEU A 30 0.31 -6.15 1.37
N SER A 31 1.60 -6.45 1.19
CA SER A 31 2.48 -6.82 2.30
C SER A 31 3.87 -6.21 2.14
N GLY A 32 4.61 -6.13 3.24
CA GLY A 32 5.96 -5.59 3.23
C GLY A 32 6.39 -5.08 4.60
N GLN A 33 7.33 -4.15 4.59
CA GLN A 33 7.90 -3.57 5.79
C GLN A 33 8.16 -2.07 5.64
N VAL A 34 8.16 -1.37 6.76
CA VAL A 34 8.58 0.01 6.89
C VAL A 34 9.77 0.06 7.82
N ALA A 35 10.80 0.82 7.45
CA ALA A 35 11.99 1.06 8.26
C ALA A 35 12.24 2.54 8.45
N LEU A 36 12.77 2.95 9.60
CA LEU A 36 13.36 4.28 9.77
C LEU A 36 14.84 4.27 9.39
N LEU A 37 15.28 5.36 8.77
CA LEU A 37 16.63 5.56 8.29
C LEU A 37 17.20 6.84 8.90
N ASP A 38 18.54 6.89 8.95
CA ASP A 38 19.30 8.10 9.25
C ASP A 38 18.85 8.80 10.54
N ASN A 39 18.93 8.08 11.67
CA ASN A 39 18.50 8.53 13.00
C ASN A 39 17.04 9.03 13.03
N ASN A 40 16.13 8.27 12.42
CA ASN A 40 14.68 8.55 12.37
C ASN A 40 14.32 9.83 11.61
N ARG A 41 15.16 10.27 10.66
CA ARG A 41 14.86 11.43 9.79
C ARG A 41 14.12 11.06 8.53
N PHE A 42 14.24 9.81 8.09
CA PHE A 42 13.55 9.31 6.91
C PHE A 42 12.89 7.96 7.22
N TYR A 43 11.90 7.60 6.42
CA TYR A 43 11.36 6.25 6.36
C TYR A 43 11.56 5.66 4.97
N LYS A 44 11.62 4.33 4.92
CA LYS A 44 11.55 3.53 3.70
C LYS A 44 10.41 2.53 3.84
N ILE A 45 9.55 2.48 2.84
CA ILE A 45 8.54 1.44 2.66
C ILE A 45 9.06 0.53 1.55
N ASP A 46 9.12 -0.76 1.84
CA ASP A 46 9.47 -1.82 0.90
C ASP A 46 8.33 -2.82 0.89
N GLY A 47 7.67 -2.98 -0.25
CA GLY A 47 6.43 -3.75 -0.28
C GLY A 47 6.09 -4.35 -1.63
N VAL A 48 5.10 -5.23 -1.59
CA VAL A 48 4.62 -6.01 -2.71
C VAL A 48 3.10 -6.07 -2.69
N VAL A 49 2.50 -6.04 -3.88
CA VAL A 49 1.07 -6.25 -4.10
C VAL A 49 0.87 -7.42 -5.04
N TYR A 50 -0.02 -8.35 -4.72
CA TYR A 50 -0.29 -9.51 -5.56
C TYR A 50 -1.75 -9.99 -5.42
N VAL A 51 -2.20 -10.75 -6.41
CA VAL A 51 -3.52 -11.41 -6.38
C VAL A 51 -3.39 -12.70 -5.58
N THR A 52 -4.31 -12.93 -4.64
CA THR A 52 -4.33 -14.14 -3.79
C THR A 52 -5.37 -15.17 -4.22
N GLU A 53 -6.50 -14.71 -4.75
CA GLU A 53 -7.60 -15.58 -5.22
C GLU A 53 -8.47 -14.88 -6.26
N GLY A 54 -9.24 -15.65 -7.02
CA GLY A 54 -10.21 -15.11 -7.98
C GLY A 54 -9.62 -14.70 -9.32
N ASP A 55 -8.60 -15.39 -9.81
CA ASP A 55 -7.97 -15.11 -11.11
C ASP A 55 -8.95 -15.14 -12.29
N ALA A 56 -9.88 -16.10 -12.30
CA ALA A 56 -10.96 -16.20 -13.28
C ALA A 56 -11.92 -15.00 -13.27
N ASP A 57 -12.03 -14.32 -12.12
CA ASP A 57 -12.98 -13.23 -11.89
C ASP A 57 -12.40 -11.84 -12.19
N ILE A 58 -11.12 -11.74 -12.60
CA ILE A 58 -10.46 -10.45 -12.90
C ILE A 58 -11.22 -9.64 -13.94
N ARG A 59 -11.82 -10.30 -14.93
CA ARG A 59 -12.67 -9.63 -15.93
C ARG A 59 -14.01 -9.18 -15.33
N ALA A 60 -14.61 -10.00 -14.46
CA ALA A 60 -15.87 -9.69 -13.80
C ALA A 60 -15.77 -8.49 -12.84
N VAL A 61 -14.60 -8.26 -12.24
CA VAL A 61 -14.32 -7.05 -11.45
C VAL A 61 -13.82 -5.86 -12.31
N GLY A 62 -13.84 -5.98 -13.64
CA GLY A 62 -13.52 -4.90 -14.58
C GLY A 62 -12.03 -4.62 -14.77
N ASN A 63 -11.14 -5.51 -14.30
CA ASN A 63 -9.68 -5.40 -14.41
C ASN A 63 -9.13 -3.98 -14.06
N PRO A 64 -9.36 -3.47 -12.84
CA PRO A 64 -8.98 -2.12 -12.46
C PRO A 64 -7.46 -1.93 -12.43
N CYS A 65 -7.03 -0.67 -12.48
CA CYS A 65 -5.67 -0.28 -12.14
C CYS A 65 -5.53 -0.15 -10.63
N LEU A 66 -4.67 -0.96 -10.03
CA LEU A 66 -4.31 -0.90 -8.62
C LEU A 66 -3.10 -0.02 -8.38
N SER A 67 -3.13 0.74 -7.29
CA SER A 67 -1.97 1.41 -6.73
C SER A 67 -2.01 1.42 -5.21
N VAL A 68 -0.84 1.50 -4.59
CA VAL A 68 -0.67 1.69 -3.15
C VAL A 68 -0.62 3.19 -2.87
N ARG A 69 -1.33 3.61 -1.83
CA ARG A 69 -1.26 4.95 -1.28
C ARG A 69 -0.87 4.91 0.19
N ARG A 70 -0.21 5.97 0.62
CA ARG A 70 0.24 6.20 1.99
C ARG A 70 -0.39 7.46 2.56
N ASN A 71 -0.47 7.54 3.88
CA ASN A 71 -0.76 8.75 4.61
C ASN A 71 -0.05 8.69 5.95
N GLY A 72 0.65 9.76 6.33
CA GLY A 72 1.30 9.78 7.63
C GLY A 72 0.41 10.39 8.70
N VAL A 73 0.61 9.93 9.92
CA VAL A 73 -0.22 10.28 11.08
C VAL A 73 0.68 10.82 12.18
N GLU A 74 0.39 12.05 12.60
CA GLU A 74 1.06 12.72 13.71
C GLU A 74 0.53 12.21 15.07
N LYS A 75 1.30 12.47 16.13
CA LYS A 75 0.89 12.19 17.53
C LYS A 75 -0.45 12.85 17.91
N THR A 76 -0.77 13.98 17.28
CA THR A 76 -2.01 14.74 17.49
C THR A 76 -3.24 14.08 16.83
N GLY A 77 -3.03 13.05 16.00
CA GLY A 77 -4.05 12.45 15.15
C GLY A 77 -4.21 13.15 13.80
N ARG A 78 -3.50 14.26 13.56
CA ARG A 78 -3.49 14.92 12.25
C ARG A 78 -2.88 14.00 11.18
N GLN A 79 -3.49 14.03 10.00
CA GLN A 79 -3.02 13.29 8.83
C GLN A 79 -2.39 14.24 7.82
N TRP A 80 -1.33 13.79 7.14
CA TRP A 80 -0.65 14.59 6.12
C TRP A 80 -1.44 14.70 4.80
N GLY A 81 -2.27 13.69 4.53
CA GLY A 81 -2.99 13.52 3.27
C GLY A 81 -2.55 12.27 2.53
N TRP A 82 -3.47 11.72 1.73
CA TRP A 82 -3.23 10.51 0.96
C TRP A 82 -2.41 10.79 -0.30
N GLU A 83 -1.31 10.07 -0.46
CA GLU A 83 -0.44 10.14 -1.64
C GLU A 83 -0.19 8.75 -2.22
N MET A 84 -0.13 8.64 -3.55
CA MET A 84 0.29 7.39 -4.20
C MET A 84 1.78 7.14 -3.95
N CYS A 85 2.12 5.92 -3.56
CA CYS A 85 3.51 5.50 -3.32
C CYS A 85 3.97 4.34 -4.22
N SER A 86 3.08 3.79 -5.05
CA SER A 86 3.44 2.85 -6.12
C SER A 86 3.03 3.35 -7.50
N ALA A 87 3.61 2.76 -8.55
CA ALA A 87 3.04 2.85 -9.89
C ALA A 87 1.66 2.16 -9.94
N ARG A 88 0.83 2.57 -10.90
CA ARG A 88 -0.43 1.89 -11.19
C ARG A 88 -0.14 0.61 -11.98
N LYS A 89 -0.71 -0.52 -11.57
CA LYS A 89 -0.65 -1.79 -12.30
C LYS A 89 -2.04 -2.33 -12.54
N ARG A 90 -2.31 -2.87 -13.73
CA ARG A 90 -3.60 -3.55 -13.99
C ARG A 90 -3.68 -4.83 -13.16
N LEU A 91 -4.87 -5.12 -12.65
CA LEU A 91 -5.12 -6.32 -11.85
C LEU A 91 -4.69 -7.61 -12.58
N ALA A 92 -4.98 -7.73 -13.87
CA ALA A 92 -4.55 -8.87 -14.69
C ALA A 92 -3.03 -9.03 -14.76
N ALA A 93 -2.26 -7.93 -14.71
CA ALA A 93 -0.80 -7.99 -14.70
C ALA A 93 -0.27 -8.43 -13.32
N LEU A 94 -0.99 -8.08 -12.24
CA LEU A 94 -0.67 -8.51 -10.88
C LEU A 94 -0.95 -9.99 -10.64
N ASN A 95 -1.84 -10.58 -11.43
CA ASN A 95 -2.16 -12.00 -11.37
C ASN A 95 -1.04 -12.91 -11.90
N THR A 96 -0.21 -12.39 -12.81
CA THR A 96 0.91 -13.15 -13.39
C THR A 96 2.26 -12.77 -12.80
N MET A 97 2.35 -11.61 -12.13
CA MET A 97 3.58 -11.13 -11.51
C MET A 97 3.28 -10.17 -10.36
N GLU A 98 4.03 -10.29 -9.28
CA GLU A 98 3.93 -9.41 -8.14
C GLU A 98 4.28 -7.93 -8.46
N GLY A 99 3.62 -7.02 -7.74
CA GLY A 99 3.78 -5.58 -7.81
C GLY A 99 4.71 -5.04 -6.75
N TYR A 100 6.02 -5.15 -6.94
CA TYR A 100 7.00 -4.52 -6.05
C TYR A 100 6.98 -2.99 -6.13
N PHE A 101 7.16 -2.35 -4.98
CA PHE A 101 7.34 -0.91 -4.88
C PHE A 101 8.24 -0.54 -3.69
N VAL A 102 8.99 0.53 -3.85
CA VAL A 102 9.80 1.12 -2.78
C VAL A 102 9.48 2.61 -2.72
N ARG A 103 9.24 3.12 -1.51
CA ARG A 103 9.03 4.55 -1.27
C ARG A 103 9.83 5.02 -0.08
N THR A 104 10.63 6.05 -0.30
CA THR A 104 11.26 6.82 0.78
C THR A 104 10.52 8.13 1.01
N GLY A 105 10.60 8.64 2.23
CA GLY A 105 10.07 9.95 2.60
C GLY A 105 10.66 10.47 3.89
N TYR A 106 10.40 11.73 4.18
CA TYR A 106 10.82 12.39 5.42
C TYR A 106 9.94 11.94 6.59
N TRP A 107 10.55 11.75 7.76
CA TRP A 107 9.89 11.44 9.03
C TRP A 107 10.10 12.62 9.99
N ALA A 108 9.04 13.38 10.24
CA ALA A 108 9.08 14.51 11.15
C ALA A 108 9.04 14.03 12.62
N PRO A 109 9.57 14.80 13.57
CA PRO A 109 9.53 14.44 14.99
C PRO A 109 8.12 14.24 15.57
N ALA A 110 7.10 14.86 14.96
CA ALA A 110 5.70 14.73 15.35
C ALA A 110 5.04 13.45 14.83
N ASP A 111 5.66 12.77 13.87
CA ASP A 111 5.09 11.63 13.17
C ASP A 111 5.14 10.38 14.03
N ARG A 112 4.09 9.56 13.95
CA ARG A 112 3.93 8.35 14.77
C ARG A 112 3.61 7.11 13.97
N ALA A 113 2.83 7.25 12.90
CA ALA A 113 2.46 6.10 12.08
C ALA A 113 2.39 6.43 10.58
N ILE A 114 2.51 5.39 9.78
CA ILE A 114 2.15 5.39 8.36
C ILE A 114 0.91 4.53 8.19
N GLN A 115 -0.10 5.06 7.53
CA GLN A 115 -1.23 4.30 7.02
C GLN A 115 -0.99 3.94 5.56
N LEU A 116 -1.28 2.70 5.20
CA LEU A 116 -1.21 2.20 3.84
C LEU A 116 -2.55 1.66 3.41
N SER A 117 -2.90 1.85 2.15
CA SER A 117 -4.10 1.29 1.55
C SER A 117 -3.90 1.08 0.05
N LEU A 118 -4.72 0.19 -0.52
CA LEU A 118 -4.88 0.02 -1.95
C LEU A 118 -5.95 0.97 -2.49
N CYS A 119 -5.75 1.39 -3.73
CA CYS A 119 -6.69 2.12 -4.56
C CYS A 119 -6.90 1.32 -5.84
N ALA A 120 -8.14 0.98 -6.16
CA ALA A 120 -8.54 0.41 -7.44
C ALA A 120 -9.27 1.47 -8.27
N GLU A 121 -8.79 1.74 -9.48
CA GLU A 121 -9.40 2.68 -10.42
C GLU A 121 -9.90 1.91 -11.65
N ALA A 122 -11.23 1.90 -11.86
CA ALA A 122 -11.88 1.15 -12.93
C ALA A 122 -12.37 2.05 -14.07
N GLY A 123 -12.11 1.61 -15.31
CA GLY A 123 -12.80 2.09 -16.51
C GLY A 123 -12.67 3.58 -16.88
N TRP A 124 -13.49 3.99 -17.85
CA TRP A 124 -13.50 5.35 -18.42
C TRP A 124 -14.04 6.41 -17.45
N SER A 125 -14.91 5.99 -16.52
CA SER A 125 -15.50 6.83 -15.46
C SER A 125 -14.54 7.09 -14.29
N ARG A 126 -13.35 6.46 -14.26
CA ARG A 126 -12.33 6.58 -13.20
C ARG A 126 -12.90 6.41 -11.79
N ARG A 127 -13.92 5.56 -11.63
CA ARG A 127 -14.48 5.25 -10.31
C ARG A 127 -13.38 4.62 -9.46
N LYS A 128 -13.19 5.14 -8.25
CA LYS A 128 -12.18 4.67 -7.31
C LYS A 128 -12.82 3.90 -6.17
N SER A 129 -12.23 2.78 -5.84
CA SER A 129 -12.51 2.00 -4.63
C SER A 129 -11.23 1.91 -3.81
N TYR A 130 -11.38 1.86 -2.49
CA TYR A 130 -10.25 1.83 -1.58
C TYR A 130 -10.41 0.67 -0.61
N SER A 131 -9.30 0.01 -0.31
CA SER A 131 -9.24 -0.96 0.77
C SER A 131 -9.39 -0.29 2.14
N PRO A 132 -9.59 -1.08 3.21
CA PRO A 132 -9.22 -0.67 4.56
C PRO A 132 -7.76 -0.23 4.65
N THR A 133 -7.39 0.40 5.76
CA THR A 133 -6.01 0.84 6.00
C THR A 133 -5.29 -0.12 6.95
N VAL A 134 -4.03 -0.39 6.66
CA VAL A 134 -3.09 -0.96 7.64
C VAL A 134 -2.28 0.19 8.22
N THR A 135 -2.11 0.22 9.55
CA THR A 135 -1.37 1.28 10.25
C THR A 135 -0.10 0.71 10.85
N VAL A 136 1.03 1.24 10.43
CA VAL A 136 2.36 0.86 10.92
C VAL A 136 2.86 1.94 11.87
N ARG A 137 3.02 1.59 13.15
CA ARG A 137 3.58 2.49 14.17
C ARG A 137 5.09 2.32 14.19
N MET A 138 5.80 3.39 13.85
CA MET A 138 7.27 3.34 13.71
C MET A 138 8.00 3.68 15.01
N VAL A 139 7.32 4.37 15.92
CA VAL A 139 7.81 4.76 17.24
C VAL A 139 6.64 4.66 18.22
N ASP A 140 6.95 4.25 19.46
CA ASP A 140 5.99 4.21 20.57
C ASP A 140 5.70 5.60 21.17
#